data_AF-A0A957ZJ45-F1
#
_entry.id   AF-A0A957ZJ45-F1
#
_cell.length_a   1.000
_cell.length_b   1.000
_cell.length_c   1.000
_cell.angle_alpha   90.00
_cell.angle_beta   90.00
_cell.angle_gamma   90.00
#
_symmetry.space_group_name_H-M   'P 1'
#
loop_
_entity.id
_entity.type
_entity.pdbx_description
1 polymer ?
#
loop_
_entity_poly.entity_id
_entity_poly.type
_entity_poly.pdbx_seq_one_letter_code
_entity_poly.pdbx_strand_id
1 'polypeptide(L)'
;STKNPAYPDLIYVDTLIGPHTVNTMPPQTLEAFKDHGAPMRTVDQDLAGARGALAALAQAGIDMDEVTEELEADGVKKFADSFVDLLNTIDERRKELAAA
;
A
#
# COMPACT_ATOMS: atom_id res chain seq x y z
N SER A 1 -3.81 -1.43 4.27
CA SER A 1 -3.79 -2.16 5.55
C SER A 1 -2.44 -1.96 6.23
N THR A 2 -2.42 -1.85 7.55
CA THR A 2 -1.16 -1.87 8.29
C THR A 2 -0.44 -3.20 8.14
N LYS A 3 0.88 -3.12 8.05
CA LYS A 3 1.77 -4.29 7.95
C LYS A 3 2.45 -4.62 9.28
N ASN A 4 2.41 -3.69 10.23
CA ASN A 4 2.95 -3.84 11.57
C ASN A 4 1.80 -3.80 12.59
N PRO A 5 1.59 -4.87 13.40
CA PRO A 5 0.53 -4.92 14.43
C PRO A 5 0.69 -3.89 15.55
N ALA A 6 1.89 -3.34 15.73
CA ALA A 6 2.14 -2.30 16.74
C ALA A 6 1.58 -0.92 16.33
N TYR A 7 1.15 -0.75 15.09
CA TYR A 7 0.58 0.50 14.60
C TYR A 7 -0.95 0.47 14.62
N PRO A 8 -1.60 1.64 14.80
CA PRO A 8 -3.03 1.77 14.61
C PRO A 8 -3.42 1.20 13.23
N ASP A 9 -4.40 0.32 13.18
CA ASP A 9 -4.85 -0.37 11.98
C ASP A 9 -5.38 0.57 10.87
N LEU A 10 -5.78 1.78 11.26
CA LEU A 10 -6.21 2.87 10.38
C LEU A 10 -5.14 3.94 10.09
N ILE A 11 -3.87 3.76 10.50
CA ILE A 11 -2.83 4.80 10.34
C ILE A 11 -2.73 5.35 8.90
N TYR A 12 -2.87 4.51 7.87
CA TYR A 12 -2.80 4.91 6.46
C TYR A 12 -4.11 5.46 5.89
N VAL A 13 -5.19 5.44 6.66
CA VAL A 13 -6.47 6.06 6.31
C VAL A 13 -6.57 7.40 7.01
N ASP A 14 -6.47 7.40 8.34
CA ASP A 14 -6.70 8.58 9.17
C ASP A 14 -5.71 9.72 8.90
N THR A 15 -4.48 9.42 8.48
CA THR A 15 -3.44 10.44 8.24
C THR A 15 -3.46 11.01 6.81
N LEU A 16 -4.27 10.47 5.91
CA LEU A 16 -4.25 10.79 4.47
C LEU A 16 -5.60 11.27 3.93
N ILE A 17 -6.47 11.82 4.78
CA ILE A 17 -7.79 12.31 4.38
C ILE A 17 -7.65 13.74 3.84
N GLY A 18 -8.10 13.97 2.60
CA GLY A 18 -8.02 15.27 1.96
C GLY A 18 -9.00 15.47 0.80
N PRO A 19 -9.17 16.73 0.34
CA PRO A 19 -9.94 17.01 -0.86
C PRO A 19 -9.21 16.48 -2.11
N HIS A 20 -9.98 16.05 -3.11
CA HIS A 20 -9.47 15.58 -4.41
C HIS A 20 -8.54 14.34 -4.34
N THR A 21 -8.66 13.52 -3.28
CA THR A 21 -7.91 12.28 -3.11
C THR A 21 -8.83 11.07 -2.98
N VAL A 22 -8.33 9.88 -3.31
CA VAL A 22 -9.02 8.60 -3.09
C VAL A 22 -8.07 7.67 -2.34
N ASN A 23 -8.61 6.93 -1.36
CA ASN A 23 -7.90 5.85 -0.69
C ASN A 23 -8.59 4.52 -1.02
N THR A 24 -7.90 3.64 -1.75
CA THR A 24 -8.40 2.30 -2.09
C THR A 24 -8.09 1.34 -0.95
N MET A 25 -9.12 1.01 -0.17
CA MET A 25 -8.99 0.20 1.03
C MET A 25 -9.39 -1.27 0.80
N PRO A 26 -8.66 -2.24 1.37
CA PRO A 26 -9.17 -3.60 1.51
C PRO A 26 -10.44 -3.64 2.38
N PRO A 27 -11.34 -4.63 2.19
CA PRO A 27 -12.60 -4.72 2.95
C PRO A 27 -12.42 -4.63 4.47
N GLN A 28 -11.42 -5.34 5.03
CA GLN A 28 -11.13 -5.29 6.46
C GLN A 28 -10.76 -3.89 6.98
N THR A 29 -10.02 -3.11 6.18
CA THR A 29 -9.65 -1.73 6.55
C THR A 29 -10.86 -0.80 6.44
N LEU A 30 -11.74 -1.03 5.47
CA LEU A 30 -13.00 -0.30 5.36
C LEU A 30 -13.92 -0.57 6.56
N GLU A 31 -14.04 -1.82 7.00
CA GLU A 31 -14.86 -2.15 8.19
C GLU A 31 -14.28 -1.55 9.47
N ALA A 32 -12.96 -1.59 9.66
CA ALA A 32 -12.30 -0.90 10.78
C ALA A 32 -12.57 0.62 10.75
N PHE A 33 -12.51 1.25 9.57
CA PHE A 33 -12.80 2.68 9.44
C PHE A 33 -14.27 3.03 9.74
N LYS A 34 -15.22 2.15 9.40
CA LYS A 34 -16.63 2.31 9.77
C LYS A 34 -16.86 2.19 11.28
N ASP A 35 -16.13 1.31 11.94
CA ASP A 35 -16.26 1.04 13.37
C ASP A 35 -15.71 2.21 14.20
N HIS A 36 -14.47 2.65 13.91
CA HIS A 36 -13.76 3.61 14.78
C HIS A 36 -12.89 4.64 14.03
N GLY A 37 -13.13 4.87 12.74
CA GLY A 37 -12.40 5.89 11.98
C GLY A 37 -12.76 7.33 12.36
N ALA A 38 -11.83 8.26 12.11
CA ALA A 38 -12.00 9.68 12.42
C ALA A 38 -11.96 10.55 11.15
N PRO A 39 -13.11 10.96 10.58
CA PRO A 39 -13.15 11.72 9.33
C PRO A 39 -12.75 13.19 9.56
N MET A 40 -11.45 13.49 9.44
CA MET A 40 -10.88 14.83 9.54
C MET A 40 -9.91 15.06 8.39
N ARG A 41 -9.84 16.29 7.84
CA ARG A 41 -8.80 16.64 6.85
C ARG A 41 -7.43 16.62 7.52
N THR A 42 -6.59 15.65 7.14
CA THR A 42 -5.29 15.36 7.76
C THR A 42 -4.13 15.38 6.78
N VAL A 43 -4.37 15.25 5.46
CA VAL A 43 -3.32 15.13 4.44
C VAL A 43 -2.33 16.31 4.42
N ASP A 44 -2.78 17.49 4.83
CA ASP A 44 -2.00 18.73 4.85
C ASP A 44 -1.72 19.24 6.26
N GLN A 45 -1.96 18.40 7.28
CA GLN A 45 -1.50 18.67 8.63
C GLN A 45 0.02 18.46 8.73
N ASP A 46 0.69 19.35 9.47
CA ASP A 46 2.12 19.28 9.78
C ASP A 46 3.07 18.95 8.59
N LEU A 47 2.91 19.69 7.48
CA LEU A 47 3.82 19.59 6.34
C LEU A 47 5.28 19.91 6.69
N ALA A 48 5.53 20.64 7.78
CA ALA A 48 6.89 20.91 8.26
C ALA A 48 7.50 19.64 8.86
N GLY A 49 6.77 18.93 9.73
CA GLY A 49 7.18 17.64 10.28
C GLY A 49 7.39 16.59 9.19
N ALA A 50 6.51 16.50 8.20
CA ALA A 50 6.65 15.58 7.06
C ALA A 50 7.97 15.82 6.28
N ARG A 51 8.30 17.08 5.98
CA ARG A 51 9.58 17.44 5.34
C ARG A 51 10.78 17.15 6.25
N GLY A 52 10.64 17.41 7.55
CA GLY A 52 11.65 17.11 8.55
C GLY A 52 11.96 15.61 8.63
N ALA A 53 10.94 14.75 8.56
CA ALA A 53 11.12 13.30 8.55
C ALA A 53 11.90 12.84 7.31
N LEU A 54 11.57 13.34 6.12
CA LEU A 54 12.34 13.05 4.89
C LEU A 54 13.80 13.51 5.00
N ALA A 55 14.04 14.70 5.56
CA ALA A 55 15.40 15.19 5.79
C ALA A 55 16.16 14.34 6.82
N ALA A 56 15.49 13.81 7.84
CA ALA A 56 16.08 12.94 8.83
C ALA A 56 16.49 11.58 8.26
N LEU A 57 15.72 11.02 7.31
CA LEU A 57 16.11 9.82 6.57
C LEU A 57 17.43 10.04 5.82
N ALA A 58 17.56 11.15 5.10
CA ALA A 58 18.80 11.49 4.40
C ALA A 58 19.99 11.66 5.38
N GLN A 59 19.77 12.30 6.54
CA GLN A 59 20.81 12.42 7.58
C GLN A 59 21.22 11.07 8.18
N ALA A 60 20.31 10.10 8.21
CA ALA A 60 20.59 8.72 8.61
C ALA A 60 21.28 7.91 7.51
N GLY A 61 21.55 8.50 6.34
CA GLY A 61 22.16 7.83 5.19
C GLY A 61 21.20 6.98 4.37
N ILE A 62 19.88 7.20 4.50
CA ILE A 62 18.86 6.53 3.69
C ILE A 62 18.60 7.39 2.46
N ASP A 63 18.94 6.86 1.29
CA ASP A 63 18.63 7.48 0.01
C ASP A 63 17.21 7.11 -0.42
N MET A 64 16.32 8.11 -0.47
CA MET A 64 14.94 7.88 -0.86
C MET A 64 14.79 7.61 -2.35
N ASP A 65 15.70 8.09 -3.20
CA ASP A 65 15.66 7.81 -4.64
C ASP A 65 15.95 6.32 -4.86
N GLU A 66 17.01 5.80 -4.24
CA GLU A 66 17.35 4.35 -4.25
C GLU A 66 16.19 3.49 -3.72
N VAL A 67 15.61 3.86 -2.58
CA VAL A 67 14.46 3.14 -1.99
C VAL A 67 13.28 3.11 -2.97
N THR A 68 12.96 4.23 -3.62
CA THR A 68 11.86 4.28 -4.57
C THR A 68 12.13 3.47 -5.83
N GLU A 69 13.36 3.49 -6.36
CA GLU A 69 13.77 2.67 -7.51
C GLU A 69 13.65 1.18 -7.19
N GLU A 70 14.13 0.76 -6.03
CA GLU A 70 14.02 -0.64 -5.58
C GLU A 70 12.56 -1.06 -5.46
N LEU A 71 11.73 -0.28 -4.77
CA LEU A 71 10.31 -0.58 -4.57
C LEU A 71 9.52 -0.64 -5.89
N GLU A 72 9.85 0.20 -6.86
CA GLU A 72 9.24 0.17 -8.19
C GLU A 72 9.61 -1.12 -8.93
N ALA A 73 10.89 -1.46 -8.99
CA ALA A 73 11.36 -2.69 -9.64
C ALA A 73 10.74 -3.94 -9.01
N ASP A 74 10.70 -3.99 -7.68
CA ASP A 74 10.06 -5.04 -6.90
C ASP A 74 8.55 -5.13 -7.17
N GLY A 75 7.89 -3.98 -7.28
CA GLY A 75 6.48 -3.87 -7.61
C GLY A 75 6.18 -4.48 -8.97
N VAL A 76 6.89 -4.06 -10.02
CA VAL A 76 6.74 -4.59 -11.38
C VAL A 76 6.94 -6.10 -11.40
N LYS A 77 7.98 -6.59 -10.71
CA LYS A 77 8.25 -8.03 -10.59
C LYS A 77 7.09 -8.78 -9.93
N LYS A 78 6.59 -8.31 -8.77
CA LYS A 78 5.49 -8.96 -8.05
C LYS A 78 4.20 -9.01 -8.87
N PHE A 79 3.93 -7.98 -9.66
CA PHE A 79 2.79 -7.96 -10.57
C PHE A 79 2.97 -8.96 -11.73
N ALA A 80 4.15 -9.01 -12.34
CA ALA A 80 4.45 -9.97 -13.40
C ALA A 80 4.36 -11.42 -12.92
N ASP A 81 4.94 -11.72 -11.76
CA ASP A 81 4.89 -13.04 -11.14
C ASP A 81 3.43 -13.46 -10.84
N SER A 82 2.63 -12.56 -10.25
CA SER A 82 1.19 -12.80 -9.98
C SER A 82 0.38 -13.06 -11.26
N PHE A 83 0.76 -12.42 -12.38
CA PHE A 83 0.09 -12.63 -13.66
C PHE A 83 0.46 -13.99 -14.29
N VAL A 84 1.72 -14.41 -14.19
CA VAL A 84 2.15 -15.74 -14.62
C VAL A 84 1.44 -16.82 -13.82
N ASP A 85 1.32 -16.66 -12.50
CA ASP A 85 0.58 -17.59 -11.63
C ASP A 85 -0.89 -17.72 -12.05
N LEU A 86 -1.53 -16.59 -12.40
CA LEU A 86 -2.89 -16.59 -12.96
C LEU A 86 -2.98 -17.38 -14.26
N LEU A 87 -2.04 -17.18 -15.19
CA LEU A 87 -2.03 -17.91 -16.47
C LEU A 87 -1.80 -19.41 -16.29
N ASN A 88 -0.91 -19.81 -15.38
CA ASN A 88 -0.68 -21.20 -15.03
C ASN A 88 -1.96 -21.85 -14.47
N THR A 89 -2.63 -21.15 -13.55
CA THR A 89 -3.91 -21.60 -12.99
C THR A 89 -4.96 -21.82 -14.08
N ILE A 90 -5.06 -20.90 -15.06
CA ILE A 90 -6.00 -21.04 -16.18
C ILE A 90 -5.63 -22.24 -17.07
N ASP A 91 -4.34 -22.43 -17.35
CA ASP A 91 -3.86 -23.55 -18.18
C ASP A 91 -4.13 -24.92 -17.52
N GLU A 92 -3.92 -25.02 -16.21
CA GLU A 92 -4.25 -26.22 -15.43
C GLU A 92 -5.74 -26.55 -15.55
N ARG A 93 -6.62 -25.56 -15.31
CA ARG A 93 -8.08 -25.74 -15.44
C ARG A 93 -8.50 -26.12 -16.85
N ARG A 94 -7.86 -25.55 -17.88
CA ARG A 94 -8.09 -25.92 -19.29
C ARG A 94 -7.75 -27.39 -19.55
N LYS A 95 -6.60 -27.86 -19.05
CA LYS A 95 -6.17 -29.26 -19.21
C LYS A 95 -7.10 -30.25 -18.51
N GLU A 96 -7.53 -29.93 -17.29
CA GLU A 96 -8.49 -30.74 -16.53
C GLU A 96 -9.80 -30.92 -17.29
N LEU A 97 -10.34 -29.84 -17.86
CA LEU A 97 -11.62 -29.88 -18.60
C LEU A 97 -11.50 -30.56 -19.95
N ALA A 98 -10.35 -30.52 -20.62
CA ALA A 98 -10.14 -31.18 -21.91
C ALA A 98 -9.92 -32.70 -21.78
N ALA A 99 -9.53 -33.18 -20.60
CA ALA A 99 -9.32 -34.58 -20.29
C ALA A 99 -10.59 -35.30 -19.78
N ALA A 100 -11.64 -34.55 -19.47
CA ALA A 100 -12.96 -35.04 -19.04
C ALA A 100 -13.89 -35.26 -20.25
#